data_AF-A0A5J6ZE29-F1
#
_entry.id   AF-A0A5J6ZE29-F1
#
_cell.length_a   1.000
_cell.length_b   1.000
_cell.length_c   1.000
_cell.angle_alpha   90.00
_cell.angle_beta   90.00
_cell.angle_gamma   90.00
#
_symmetry.space_group_name_H-M   'P 1'
#
loop_
_entity.id
_entity.type
_entity.pdbx_description
1 polymer ?
#
loop_
_entity_poly.entity_id
_entity_poly.type
_entity_poly.pdbx_seq_one_letter_code
_entity_poly.pdbx_strand_id
1 'polypeptide(L)'
;MVRTLQAAGKIRGIGARGVVALTAAVGIGLSALPAAAAEPASQRQSPPNWIKASLWALDNSVPVVVFGARLSEDCSAPDVLGQRLNLAATFAKLHPRTTIIVTGGHTRAGCPAESSAMRTGLQMRGVKNPIIEESRAHTTLENAKYVSEMWPGARMIVATSADHADRASANLRSHGKDTVSLS
;
A
#
# COMPACT_ATOMS: atom_id res chain seq x y z
N MET A 1 28.61 -3.37 63.17
CA MET A 1 28.21 -4.75 62.80
C MET A 1 29.40 -5.39 62.10
N VAL A 2 30.33 -5.94 62.87
CA VAL A 2 30.51 -7.38 63.23
C VAL A 2 31.09 -8.20 62.06
N ARG A 3 32.27 -8.71 62.38
CA ARG A 3 33.24 -9.52 61.63
C ARG A 3 32.87 -11.02 61.77
N THR A 4 33.18 -11.81 60.73
CA THR A 4 33.64 -13.22 60.71
C THR A 4 32.92 -14.32 61.53
N LEU A 5 32.65 -15.47 60.87
CA LEU A 5 32.77 -16.87 61.32
C LEU A 5 32.65 -17.74 60.04
N GLN A 6 33.66 -18.46 59.52
CA GLN A 6 34.45 -19.62 59.99
C GLN A 6 33.78 -21.00 59.74
N ALA A 7 34.31 -21.67 58.71
CA ALA A 7 34.59 -23.10 58.44
C ALA A 7 33.84 -24.28 59.11
N ALA A 8 33.57 -25.31 58.29
CA ALA A 8 33.64 -26.76 58.57
C ALA A 8 33.77 -27.50 57.21
N GLY A 9 34.82 -28.28 56.87
CA GLY A 9 35.17 -29.64 57.32
C GLY A 9 34.15 -30.68 56.78
N LYS A 10 34.43 -31.83 56.14
CA LYS A 10 35.59 -32.73 55.95
C LYS A 10 35.02 -33.97 55.14
N ILE A 11 35.65 -34.60 54.13
CA ILE A 11 36.28 -35.97 54.13
C ILE A 11 36.06 -36.68 52.76
N ARG A 12 37.18 -37.13 52.16
CA ARG A 12 37.50 -38.35 51.36
C ARG A 12 36.48 -39.01 50.41
N GLY A 13 36.97 -39.29 49.18
CA GLY A 13 37.23 -40.69 48.78
C GLY A 13 36.62 -41.21 47.46
N ILE A 14 37.52 -41.59 46.53
CA ILE A 14 37.47 -42.73 45.60
C ILE A 14 36.48 -42.68 44.42
N GLY A 15 37.00 -42.83 43.20
CA GLY A 15 36.23 -43.33 42.06
C GLY A 15 36.76 -42.87 40.70
N ALA A 16 37.72 -43.61 40.14
CA ALA A 16 38.19 -43.42 38.78
C ALA A 16 37.11 -43.75 37.73
N ARG A 17 37.34 -43.22 36.51
CA ARG A 17 36.88 -43.65 35.17
C ARG A 17 35.72 -42.84 34.57
N GLY A 18 35.97 -42.36 33.35
CA GLY A 18 34.90 -42.03 32.40
C GLY A 18 35.18 -40.79 31.57
N VAL A 19 35.88 -41.00 30.46
CA VAL A 19 36.01 -40.07 29.33
C VAL A 19 34.65 -39.49 28.94
N VAL A 20 34.52 -38.17 28.83
CA VAL A 20 33.75 -37.51 27.76
C VAL A 20 34.42 -36.18 27.45
N ALA A 21 34.98 -36.07 26.25
CA ALA A 21 35.41 -34.81 25.67
C ALA A 21 34.18 -33.94 25.39
N LEU A 22 34.15 -32.71 25.88
CA LEU A 22 33.22 -31.69 25.40
C LEU A 22 34.03 -30.52 24.85
N THR A 23 34.16 -30.50 23.53
CA THR A 23 34.67 -29.37 22.75
C THR A 23 33.71 -28.19 22.92
N ALA A 24 34.19 -27.10 23.52
CA ALA A 24 33.46 -25.84 23.54
C ALA A 24 33.59 -25.15 22.17
N ALA A 25 32.56 -25.26 21.33
CA ALA A 25 32.41 -24.43 20.14
C ALA A 25 31.71 -23.13 20.55
N VAL A 26 32.42 -22.01 20.51
CA VAL A 26 31.86 -20.66 20.62
C VAL A 26 31.11 -20.36 19.31
N GLY A 27 29.80 -20.54 19.32
CA GLY A 27 28.92 -20.13 18.22
C GLY A 27 28.60 -18.65 18.33
N ILE A 28 29.17 -17.83 17.44
CA ILE A 28 28.69 -16.48 17.18
C ILE A 28 27.36 -16.63 16.43
N GLY A 29 26.25 -16.49 17.14
CA GLY A 29 24.92 -16.50 16.56
C GLY A 29 24.70 -15.25 15.71
N LEU A 30 24.86 -15.38 14.39
CA LEU A 30 24.36 -14.40 13.43
C LEU A 30 22.85 -14.67 13.27
N SER A 31 22.02 -13.98 14.05
CA SER A 31 20.57 -14.07 13.94
C SER A 31 20.14 -13.55 12.57
N ALA A 32 19.81 -14.45 11.65
CA ALA A 32 19.20 -14.09 10.38
C ALA A 32 17.81 -13.49 10.68
N LEU A 33 17.64 -12.20 10.37
CA LEU A 33 16.33 -11.57 10.26
C LEU A 33 15.51 -12.39 9.25
N PRO A 34 14.24 -12.74 9.53
CA PRO A 34 13.40 -13.35 8.51
C PRO A 34 13.17 -12.29 7.44
N ALA A 35 13.74 -12.52 6.25
CA ALA A 35 13.33 -11.80 5.06
C ALA A 35 11.84 -12.02 4.91
N ALA A 36 11.05 -10.97 5.12
CA ALA A 36 9.66 -10.95 4.69
C ALA A 36 9.65 -11.41 3.24
N ALA A 37 9.08 -12.58 3.00
CA ALA A 37 9.01 -13.17 1.68
C ALA A 37 8.28 -12.17 0.78
N ALA A 38 9.02 -11.46 -0.05
CA ALA A 38 8.46 -10.69 -1.13
C ALA A 38 7.75 -11.72 -2.02
N GLU A 39 6.42 -11.64 -2.08
CA GLU A 39 5.63 -12.46 -3.00
C GLU A 39 6.22 -12.31 -4.41
N PRO A 40 6.43 -13.42 -5.14
CA PRO A 40 7.11 -13.36 -6.42
C PRO A 40 6.29 -12.51 -7.40
N ALA A 41 6.92 -11.47 -7.94
CA ALA A 41 6.34 -10.51 -8.88
C ALA A 41 5.98 -11.09 -10.27
N SER A 42 5.73 -12.40 -10.38
CA SER A 42 5.64 -13.14 -11.64
C SER A 42 4.22 -13.55 -12.08
N GLN A 43 3.16 -13.11 -11.40
CA GLN A 43 1.76 -13.47 -11.72
C GLN A 43 0.80 -12.28 -11.79
N ARG A 44 1.28 -11.05 -12.02
CA ARG A 44 0.41 -9.97 -12.52
C ARG A 44 0.64 -9.84 -14.01
N GLN A 45 -0.04 -10.67 -14.80
CA GLN A 45 -0.28 -10.33 -16.19
C GLN A 45 -0.84 -8.91 -16.16
N SER A 46 -0.17 -7.95 -16.80
CA SER A 46 -0.74 -6.62 -16.99
C SER A 46 -2.10 -6.86 -17.64
N PRO A 47 -3.25 -6.53 -17.00
CA PRO A 47 -4.52 -6.75 -17.66
C PRO A 47 -4.46 -6.05 -19.03
N PRO A 48 -5.08 -6.63 -20.08
CA PRO A 48 -4.94 -6.19 -21.48
C PRO A 48 -5.24 -4.70 -21.72
N ASN A 49 -5.80 -4.02 -20.72
CA ASN A 49 -6.06 -2.59 -20.67
C ASN A 49 -4.82 -1.70 -20.43
N TRP A 50 -3.68 -2.21 -19.93
CA TRP A 50 -2.47 -1.40 -19.66
C TRP A 50 -1.87 -0.77 -20.91
N ILE A 51 -1.86 -1.48 -22.04
CA ILE A 51 -1.36 -0.92 -23.31
C ILE A 51 -2.22 0.29 -23.72
N LYS A 52 -3.55 0.13 -23.68
CA LYS A 52 -4.49 1.22 -23.99
C LYS A 52 -4.35 2.39 -23.00
N ALA A 53 -4.21 2.09 -21.70
CA ALA A 53 -3.99 3.11 -20.68
C ALA A 53 -2.67 3.86 -20.90
N SER A 54 -1.58 3.16 -21.20
CA SER A 54 -0.29 3.77 -21.53
C SER A 54 -0.36 4.65 -22.78
N LEU A 55 -1.07 4.21 -23.83
CA LEU A 55 -1.32 5.03 -25.02
C LEU A 55 -2.12 6.29 -24.68
N TRP A 56 -3.12 6.19 -23.79
CA TRP A 56 -3.89 7.35 -23.33
C TRP A 56 -3.04 8.28 -22.46
N ALA A 57 -2.13 7.75 -21.64
CA ALA A 57 -1.25 8.53 -20.77
C ALA A 57 -0.19 9.34 -21.53
N LEU A 58 0.01 9.09 -22.83
CA LEU A 58 0.81 9.96 -23.71
C LEU A 58 0.16 11.35 -23.90
N ASP A 59 -1.15 11.42 -23.75
CA ASP A 59 -1.92 12.66 -23.73
C ASP A 59 -2.06 13.15 -22.29
N ASN A 60 -1.35 14.24 -21.95
CA ASN A 60 -1.35 14.80 -20.60
C ASN A 60 -2.72 15.35 -20.16
N SER A 61 -3.71 15.42 -21.06
CA SER A 61 -5.10 15.76 -20.74
C SER A 61 -5.93 14.56 -20.23
N VAL A 62 -5.37 13.34 -20.24
CA VAL A 62 -6.01 12.14 -19.71
C VAL A 62 -5.48 11.84 -18.30
N PRO A 63 -6.30 11.98 -17.24
CA PRO A 63 -5.85 11.75 -15.88
C PRO A 63 -5.98 10.27 -15.49
N VAL A 64 -5.21 9.89 -14.48
CA VAL A 64 -5.47 8.67 -13.69
C VAL A 64 -6.39 9.03 -12.53
N VAL A 65 -7.54 8.39 -12.43
CA VAL A 65 -8.54 8.62 -11.39
C VAL A 65 -8.50 7.46 -10.39
N VAL A 66 -8.30 7.78 -9.12
CA VAL A 66 -8.32 6.82 -8.00
C VAL A 66 -9.55 7.08 -7.15
N PHE A 67 -10.41 6.06 -7.03
CA PHE A 67 -11.61 6.14 -6.19
C PHE A 67 -11.26 5.80 -4.75
N GLY A 68 -11.83 6.57 -3.82
CA GLY A 68 -11.73 6.36 -2.39
C GLY A 68 -12.45 5.10 -1.90
N ALA A 69 -12.12 4.74 -0.67
CA ALA A 69 -12.82 3.75 0.13
C ALA A 69 -12.75 4.20 1.58
N ARG A 70 -13.82 3.90 2.34
CA ARG A 70 -13.95 4.29 3.74
C ARG A 70 -12.70 3.90 4.53
N LEU A 71 -12.06 4.88 5.17
CA LEU A 71 -10.86 4.65 6.00
C LEU A 71 -11.16 3.70 7.16
N SER A 72 -10.11 3.11 7.74
CA SER A 72 -10.16 2.31 8.98
C SER A 72 -10.41 3.17 10.22
N GLU A 73 -10.68 2.55 11.37
CA GLU A 73 -10.93 3.25 12.65
C GLU A 73 -9.78 4.15 13.10
N ASP A 74 -8.55 3.72 12.83
CA ASP A 74 -7.31 4.44 13.09
C ASP A 74 -6.93 5.43 11.97
N CYS A 75 -7.88 5.73 11.07
CA CYS A 75 -7.70 6.55 9.88
C CYS A 75 -6.69 6.00 8.84
N SER A 76 -6.28 4.74 8.97
CA SER A 76 -5.44 4.08 7.97
C SER A 76 -6.24 3.73 6.70
N ALA A 77 -5.52 3.56 5.59
CA ALA A 77 -6.11 3.08 4.35
C ALA A 77 -6.38 1.56 4.48
N PRO A 78 -7.62 1.07 4.30
CA PRO A 78 -7.89 -0.37 4.27
C PRO A 78 -7.21 -1.04 3.07
N ASP A 79 -7.10 -2.36 3.09
CA ASP A 79 -6.40 -3.14 2.05
C ASP A 79 -6.87 -2.80 0.63
N VAL A 80 -8.18 -2.67 0.44
CA VAL A 80 -8.74 -2.30 -0.87
C VAL A 80 -8.21 -0.95 -1.35
N LEU A 81 -8.11 0.06 -0.47
CA LEU A 81 -7.56 1.37 -0.81
C LEU A 81 -6.05 1.27 -1.04
N GLY A 82 -5.34 0.50 -0.22
CA GLY A 82 -3.92 0.21 -0.38
C GLY A 82 -3.59 -0.40 -1.74
N GLN A 83 -4.38 -1.37 -2.22
CA GLN A 83 -4.24 -1.99 -3.54
C GLN A 83 -4.43 -0.97 -4.66
N ARG A 84 -5.45 -0.11 -4.59
CA ARG A 84 -5.67 0.97 -5.57
C ARG A 84 -4.50 1.94 -5.62
N LEU A 85 -3.98 2.33 -4.46
CA LEU A 85 -2.83 3.24 -4.36
C LEU A 85 -1.55 2.60 -4.89
N ASN A 86 -1.34 1.30 -4.67
CA ASN A 86 -0.23 0.56 -5.26
C ASN A 86 -0.33 0.52 -6.78
N LEU A 87 -1.52 0.22 -7.32
CA LEU A 87 -1.78 0.18 -8.75
C LEU A 87 -1.54 1.54 -9.42
N ALA A 88 -2.13 2.60 -8.85
CA ALA A 88 -1.95 3.97 -9.29
C ALA A 88 -0.47 4.39 -9.23
N ALA A 89 0.24 4.08 -8.14
CA ALA A 89 1.65 4.43 -7.99
C ALA A 89 2.55 3.72 -9.01
N THR A 90 2.32 2.44 -9.28
CA THR A 90 3.08 1.71 -10.31
C THR A 90 2.88 2.35 -11.68
N PHE A 91 1.64 2.65 -12.06
CA PHE A 91 1.36 3.27 -13.35
C PHE A 91 1.91 4.70 -13.44
N ALA A 92 1.74 5.50 -12.40
CA ALA A 92 2.20 6.90 -12.35
C ALA A 92 3.72 7.03 -12.46
N LYS A 93 4.50 6.14 -11.83
CA LYS A 93 5.96 6.12 -11.93
C LYS A 93 6.46 5.89 -13.36
N LEU A 94 5.71 5.15 -14.18
CA LEU A 94 6.02 4.93 -15.59
C LEU A 94 5.59 6.13 -16.47
N HIS A 95 4.66 6.96 -16.00
CA HIS A 95 4.09 8.09 -16.72
C HIS A 95 4.15 9.37 -15.86
N PRO A 96 5.35 9.94 -15.61
CA PRO A 96 5.54 10.98 -14.59
C PRO A 96 4.86 12.32 -14.91
N ARG A 97 4.37 12.52 -16.13
CA ARG A 97 3.66 13.74 -16.57
C ARG A 97 2.15 13.66 -16.40
N THR A 98 1.60 12.46 -16.19
CA THR A 98 0.16 12.26 -16.09
C THR A 98 -0.37 12.80 -14.77
N THR A 99 -1.45 13.60 -14.83
CA THR A 99 -2.15 14.07 -13.63
C THR A 99 -2.90 12.94 -12.95
N ILE A 100 -2.84 12.88 -11.63
CA ILE A 100 -3.63 11.95 -10.82
C ILE A 100 -4.74 12.74 -10.13
N ILE A 101 -5.97 12.24 -10.22
CA ILE A 101 -7.12 12.76 -9.49
C ILE A 101 -7.50 11.70 -8.45
N VAL A 102 -7.54 12.08 -7.18
CA VAL A 102 -8.00 11.23 -6.08
C VAL A 102 -9.36 11.76 -5.60
N THR A 103 -10.39 10.91 -5.59
CA THR A 103 -11.77 11.31 -5.26
C THR A 103 -12.34 10.53 -4.08
N GLY A 104 -12.85 11.23 -3.09
CA GLY A 104 -13.49 10.69 -1.90
C GLY A 104 -13.42 11.66 -0.72
N GLY A 105 -14.56 11.91 -0.09
CA GLY A 105 -14.73 12.89 0.96
C GLY A 105 -14.61 12.33 2.38
N HIS A 106 -15.24 13.02 3.33
CA HIS A 106 -15.20 12.68 4.74
C HIS A 106 -16.27 11.62 5.05
N THR A 107 -15.90 10.35 4.97
CA THR A 107 -16.82 9.23 5.25
C THR A 107 -16.69 8.70 6.68
N ARG A 108 -15.63 9.05 7.42
CA ARG A 108 -15.40 8.65 8.81
C ARG A 108 -15.15 9.86 9.71
N ALA A 109 -15.88 9.93 10.81
CA ALA A 109 -15.71 10.98 11.82
C ALA A 109 -14.31 10.91 12.45
N GLY A 110 -13.69 12.08 12.64
CA GLY A 110 -12.34 12.19 13.22
C GLY A 110 -11.18 11.86 12.25
N CYS A 111 -11.47 11.41 11.04
CA CYS A 111 -10.47 11.13 10.01
C CYS A 111 -10.48 12.20 8.90
N PRO A 112 -9.36 12.37 8.18
CA PRO A 112 -9.32 13.22 7.00
C PRO A 112 -10.23 12.67 5.88
N ALA A 113 -10.49 13.50 4.87
CA ALA A 113 -11.09 13.02 3.63
C ALA A 113 -10.27 11.86 3.02
N GLU A 114 -10.96 10.92 2.38
CA GLU A 114 -10.32 9.81 1.68
C GLU A 114 -9.31 10.32 0.63
N SER A 115 -9.64 11.41 -0.09
CA SER A 115 -8.76 12.07 -1.05
C SER A 115 -7.43 12.50 -0.45
N SER A 116 -7.44 13.07 0.76
CA SER A 116 -6.23 13.55 1.43
C SER A 116 -5.38 12.40 1.95
N ALA A 117 -6.02 11.35 2.47
CA ALA A 117 -5.33 10.10 2.81
C ALA A 117 -4.69 9.45 1.57
N MET A 118 -5.40 9.45 0.42
CA MET A 118 -4.87 8.94 -0.84
C MET A 118 -3.69 9.76 -1.37
N ARG A 119 -3.75 11.09 -1.33
CA ARG A 119 -2.63 11.96 -1.70
C ARG A 119 -1.37 11.62 -0.91
N THR A 120 -1.48 11.60 0.41
CA THR A 120 -0.37 11.22 1.31
C THR A 120 0.10 9.80 1.00
N GLY A 121 -0.82 8.87 0.79
CA GLY A 121 -0.53 7.49 0.42
C GLY A 121 0.26 7.34 -0.89
N LEU A 122 -0.05 8.13 -1.92
CA LEU A 122 0.69 8.16 -3.18
C LEU A 122 2.07 8.79 -3.00
N GLN A 123 2.17 9.89 -2.26
CA GLN A 123 3.45 10.54 -1.97
C GLN A 123 4.41 9.63 -1.20
N MET A 124 3.93 8.90 -0.18
CA MET A 124 4.72 7.89 0.54
C MET A 124 5.19 6.75 -0.37
N ARG A 125 4.46 6.46 -1.45
CA ARG A 125 4.85 5.49 -2.48
C ARG A 125 5.85 6.07 -3.49
N GLY A 126 6.30 7.32 -3.33
CA GLY A 126 7.26 7.97 -4.21
C GLY A 126 6.65 8.51 -5.51
N VAL A 127 5.33 8.72 -5.55
CA VAL A 127 4.67 9.38 -6.68
C VAL A 127 4.98 10.87 -6.65
N LYS A 128 5.53 11.39 -7.76
CA LYS A 128 5.89 12.81 -7.93
C LYS A 128 4.98 13.54 -8.93
N ASN A 129 4.01 12.84 -9.50
CA ASN A 129 3.03 13.38 -10.43
C ASN A 129 2.20 14.52 -9.79
N PRO A 130 1.63 15.43 -10.59
CA PRO A 130 0.59 16.34 -10.11
C PRO A 130 -0.58 15.54 -9.54
N ILE A 131 -0.96 15.83 -8.29
CA ILE A 131 -2.12 15.21 -7.63
C ILE A 131 -3.17 16.31 -7.38
N ILE A 132 -4.38 16.07 -7.87
CA ILE A 132 -5.57 16.88 -7.63
C ILE A 132 -6.50 16.10 -6.70
N GLU A 133 -7.02 16.76 -5.68
CA GLU A 133 -7.95 16.17 -4.72
C GLU A 133 -9.39 16.61 -5.00
N GLU A 134 -10.31 15.66 -4.99
CA GLU A 134 -11.74 15.87 -4.98
C GLU A 134 -12.29 15.28 -3.66
N SER A 135 -12.67 16.14 -2.71
CA SER A 135 -12.97 15.76 -1.32
C SER A 135 -14.45 15.91 -0.93
N ARG A 136 -15.35 16.13 -1.90
CA ARG A 136 -16.78 16.38 -1.65
C ARG A 136 -17.62 15.12 -1.68
N ALA A 137 -17.18 14.07 -2.38
CA ALA A 137 -17.99 12.88 -2.60
C ALA A 137 -18.15 12.00 -1.35
N HIS A 138 -19.36 11.48 -1.12
CA HIS A 138 -19.65 10.49 -0.07
C HIS A 138 -20.08 9.13 -0.65
N THR A 139 -20.33 9.07 -1.97
CA THR A 139 -20.74 7.86 -2.67
C THR A 139 -19.92 7.62 -3.94
N THR A 140 -19.93 6.40 -4.47
CA THR A 140 -19.27 6.08 -5.75
C THR A 140 -19.88 6.86 -6.93
N LEU A 141 -21.16 7.23 -6.87
CA LEU A 141 -21.80 8.05 -7.90
C LEU A 141 -21.31 9.51 -7.82
N GLU A 142 -21.24 10.07 -6.62
CA GLU A 142 -20.71 11.42 -6.40
C GLU A 142 -19.24 11.53 -6.78
N ASN A 143 -18.42 10.50 -6.52
CA ASN A 143 -17.04 10.45 -6.99
C ASN A 143 -16.97 10.69 -8.51
N ALA A 144 -17.78 9.92 -9.27
CA ALA A 144 -17.81 10.04 -10.72
C ALA A 144 -18.35 11.39 -11.19
N LYS A 145 -19.40 11.91 -10.56
CA LYS A 145 -19.98 13.23 -10.84
C LYS A 145 -18.95 14.33 -10.64
N TYR A 146 -18.35 14.43 -9.45
CA TYR A 146 -17.49 15.54 -9.08
C TYR A 146 -16.15 15.52 -9.80
N VAL A 147 -15.58 14.34 -10.08
CA VAL A 147 -14.41 14.23 -10.98
C VAL A 147 -14.77 14.68 -12.40
N SER A 148 -15.95 14.31 -12.90
CA SER A 148 -16.39 14.67 -14.25
C SER A 148 -16.67 16.17 -14.42
N GLU A 149 -17.19 16.83 -13.38
CA GLU A 149 -17.35 18.29 -13.32
C GLU A 149 -16.01 19.03 -13.25
N MET A 150 -15.06 18.49 -12.48
CA MET A 150 -13.74 19.11 -12.27
C MET A 150 -12.82 18.97 -13.48
N TRP A 151 -12.92 17.87 -14.22
CA TRP A 151 -12.03 17.58 -15.34
C TRP A 151 -12.77 17.61 -16.69
N PRO A 152 -12.49 18.58 -17.58
CA PRO A 152 -13.22 18.73 -18.84
C PRO A 152 -12.90 17.62 -19.87
N GLY A 153 -11.78 16.92 -19.72
CA GLY A 153 -11.37 15.85 -20.64
C GLY A 153 -12.37 14.69 -20.72
N ALA A 154 -12.55 14.13 -21.91
CA ALA A 154 -13.49 13.05 -22.17
C ALA A 154 -12.96 11.67 -21.74
N ARG A 155 -11.64 11.46 -21.71
CA ARG A 155 -11.01 10.18 -21.40
C ARG A 155 -10.42 10.17 -19.99
N MET A 156 -10.50 9.03 -19.31
CA MET A 156 -9.94 8.81 -17.98
C MET A 156 -9.37 7.38 -17.83
N ILE A 157 -8.22 7.28 -17.19
CA ILE A 157 -7.65 5.99 -16.76
C ILE A 157 -8.11 5.75 -15.33
N VAL A 158 -8.67 4.57 -15.02
CA VAL A 158 -9.24 4.27 -13.70
C VAL A 158 -8.31 3.32 -12.95
N ALA A 159 -7.79 3.78 -11.81
CA ALA A 159 -7.03 2.95 -10.88
C ALA A 159 -7.93 2.55 -9.71
N THR A 160 -8.53 1.37 -9.80
CA THR A 160 -9.38 0.80 -8.76
C THR A 160 -9.06 -0.70 -8.56
N SER A 161 -9.78 -1.37 -7.67
CA SER A 161 -9.67 -2.82 -7.48
C SER A 161 -10.63 -3.55 -8.43
N ALA A 162 -10.31 -4.79 -8.82
CA ALA A 162 -11.06 -5.55 -9.84
C ALA A 162 -12.58 -5.59 -9.56
N ASP A 163 -12.99 -5.92 -8.34
CA ASP A 163 -14.41 -5.99 -7.92
C ASP A 163 -15.17 -4.64 -7.97
N HIS A 164 -14.46 -3.55 -8.24
CA HIS A 164 -14.99 -2.20 -8.28
C HIS A 164 -14.69 -1.47 -9.60
N ALA A 165 -13.97 -2.10 -10.54
CA ALA A 165 -13.64 -1.55 -11.85
C ALA A 165 -14.88 -1.24 -12.66
N ASP A 166 -15.77 -2.22 -12.81
CA ASP A 166 -16.98 -2.06 -13.63
C ASP A 166 -17.90 -0.97 -13.08
N ARG A 167 -18.11 -0.93 -11.76
CA ARG A 167 -18.96 0.10 -11.13
C ARG A 167 -18.36 1.50 -11.29
N ALA A 168 -17.05 1.67 -11.06
CA ALA A 168 -16.40 2.97 -11.20
C ALA A 168 -16.43 3.44 -12.66
N SER A 169 -16.09 2.56 -13.60
CA SER A 169 -16.13 2.85 -15.03
C SER A 169 -17.54 3.14 -15.54
N ALA A 170 -18.56 2.41 -15.08
CA ALA A 170 -19.95 2.64 -15.46
C ALA A 170 -20.45 4.02 -14.98
N ASN A 171 -20.16 4.39 -13.73
CA ASN A 171 -20.55 5.70 -13.19
C ASN A 171 -19.84 6.85 -13.93
N LEU A 172 -18.56 6.71 -14.28
CA LEU A 172 -17.86 7.71 -15.09
C LEU A 172 -18.48 7.82 -16.50
N ARG A 173 -18.81 6.68 -17.12
CA ARG A 173 -19.47 6.65 -18.44
C ARG A 173 -20.87 7.26 -18.42
N SER A 174 -21.64 7.13 -17.34
CA SER A 174 -22.93 7.81 -17.21
C SER A 174 -22.80 9.35 -17.13
N HIS A 175 -21.59 9.86 -16.88
CA HIS A 175 -21.25 11.29 -16.95
C HIS A 175 -20.48 11.64 -18.24
N GLY A 176 -20.57 10.81 -19.28
CA GLY A 176 -19.99 11.07 -20.60
C GLY A 176 -18.48 10.87 -20.67
N LYS A 177 -17.87 10.12 -19.74
CA LYS A 177 -16.44 9.82 -19.76
C LYS A 177 -16.14 8.46 -20.37
N ASP A 178 -15.19 8.44 -21.29
CA ASP A 178 -14.58 7.21 -21.77
C ASP A 178 -13.53 6.73 -20.77
N THR A 179 -13.57 5.44 -20.43
CA THR A 179 -12.71 4.88 -19.38
C THR A 179 -11.95 3.64 -19.82
N VAL A 180 -10.72 3.53 -19.32
CA VAL A 180 -9.91 2.32 -19.33
C VAL A 180 -9.47 2.02 -17.89
N SER A 181 -9.79 0.82 -17.38
CA SER A 181 -9.36 0.38 -16.03
C SER A 181 -7.89 -0.06 -16.07
N LEU A 182 -7.20 -0.05 -14.93
CA LEU A 182 -5.88 -0.67 -14.74
C LEU A 182 -5.93 -2.04 -14.03
N SER A 183 -7.09 -2.38 -13.47
CA SER A 183 -7.41 -3.69 -12.87
C SER A 183 -8.32 -4.50 -13.78
#